data_AF-A0ABD5DW02-F1
#
_entry.id   AF-A0ABD5DW02-F1
#
_cell.length_a   1.000
_cell.length_b   1.000
_cell.length_c   1.000
_cell.angle_alpha   90.00
_cell.angle_beta   90.00
_cell.angle_gamma   90.00
#
_symmetry.space_group_name_H-M   'P 1'
#
loop_
_entity.id
_entity.type
_entity.pdbx_description
1 polymer ?
#
loop_
_entity_poly.entity_id
_entity_poly.type
_entity_poly.pdbx_seq_one_letter_code
_entity_poly.pdbx_strand_id
1 'polypeptide(L)' 'AIVDAKNLMRVVSLGAKQGHRLHFMASGNDAQQALKAIGDAFNAGLGEIAAQPQQVSQEAVKTKRSWLSRIFS' A
#
# COMPACT_ATOMS: atom_id res chain seq x y z
N ALA A 1 0.49 0.37 -20.53
CA ALA A 1 1.43 -0.55 -21.21
C ALA A 1 1.10 -1.98 -20.79
N ILE A 2 1.18 -2.94 -21.71
CA ILE A 2 1.03 -4.37 -21.38
C ILE A 2 2.41 -4.88 -20.96
N VAL A 3 2.47 -5.65 -19.88
CA VAL A 3 3.68 -6.31 -19.41
C VAL A 3 3.42 -7.78 -19.13
N ASP A 4 4.47 -8.60 -19.14
CA ASP A 4 4.38 -9.98 -18.69
C ASP A 4 4.26 -10.02 -17.16
N ALA A 5 3.11 -10.50 -16.68
CA ALA A 5 2.80 -10.62 -15.25
C ALA A 5 3.68 -11.65 -14.52
N LYS A 6 4.34 -12.57 -15.25
CA LYS A 6 5.28 -13.54 -14.66
C LYS A 6 6.67 -12.92 -14.40
N ASN A 7 6.96 -11.77 -15.00
CA ASN A 7 8.23 -11.08 -14.82
C ASN A 7 8.10 -9.97 -13.75
N LEU A 8 8.63 -10.25 -12.56
CA LEU A 8 8.54 -9.34 -11.42
C LEU A 8 9.09 -7.93 -11.74
N MET A 9 10.25 -7.83 -12.39
CA MET A 9 10.86 -6.53 -12.68
C MET A 9 10.00 -5.68 -13.61
N ARG A 10 9.36 -6.31 -14.61
CA ARG A 10 8.42 -5.63 -15.50
C ARG A 10 7.18 -5.15 -14.75
N VAL A 11 6.62 -6.00 -13.88
CA VAL A 11 5.46 -5.64 -13.05
C VAL A 11 5.79 -4.49 -12.09
N VAL A 12 6.94 -4.53 -11.43
CA VAL A 12 7.40 -3.44 -10.54
C VAL A 12 7.60 -2.14 -11.33
N SER A 13 8.19 -2.23 -12.53
CA SER A 13 8.43 -1.07 -13.39
C SER A 13 7.16 -0.43 -13.94
N LEU A 14 5.99 -1.09 -13.87
CA LEU A 14 4.71 -0.46 -14.22
C LEU A 14 4.38 0.74 -13.33
N GLY A 15 4.90 0.78 -12.10
CA GLY A 15 4.62 1.88 -11.16
C GLY A 15 3.13 2.04 -10.85
N ALA A 16 2.39 0.93 -10.76
CA ALA A 16 0.98 0.95 -10.37
C ALA A 16 0.81 1.52 -8.96
N LYS A 17 -0.21 2.38 -8.77
CA LYS A 17 -0.51 3.05 -7.50
C LYS A 17 -1.99 2.91 -7.17
N GLN A 18 -2.36 3.19 -5.92
CA GLN A 18 -3.77 3.27 -5.52
C GLN A 18 -4.53 4.23 -6.44
N GLY A 19 -5.74 3.82 -6.85
CA GLY A 19 -6.58 4.57 -7.79
C GLY A 19 -6.31 4.25 -9.27
N HIS A 20 -5.19 3.59 -9.60
CA HIS A 20 -5.00 3.07 -10.96
C HIS A 20 -5.94 1.89 -11.23
N ARG A 21 -6.31 1.71 -12.50
CA ARG A 21 -7.03 0.52 -12.96
C ARG A 21 -6.08 -0.40 -13.72
N LEU A 22 -6.02 -1.64 -13.29
CA LEU A 22 -5.23 -2.69 -13.92
C LEU A 22 -6.16 -3.66 -14.65
N HIS A 23 -5.74 -4.13 -15.81
CA HIS A 23 -6.43 -5.17 -16.56
C HIS A 23 -5.54 -6.39 -16.66
N PHE A 24 -6.02 -7.52 -16.15
CA PHE A 24 -5.31 -8.79 -16.17
C PHE A 24 -5.87 -9.69 -17.27
N MET A 25 -4.98 -10.33 -18.02
CA MET A 25 -5.32 -11.27 -19.08
C MET A 25 -4.49 -12.53 -18.87
N ALA A 26 -5.10 -13.70 -19.03
CA ALA A 26 -4.42 -14.99 -18.96
C ALA A 26 -4.93 -15.90 -20.08
N SER A 27 -4.07 -16.82 -20.52
CA SER A 27 -4.37 -17.83 -21.54
C SER A 27 -3.70 -19.15 -21.16
N GLY A 28 -4.30 -20.26 -21.57
CA GLY A 28 -3.89 -21.61 -21.17
C GLY A 28 -4.97 -22.33 -20.36
N ASN A 29 -4.70 -23.60 -20.02
CA ASN A 29 -5.66 -24.47 -19.34
C ASN A 29 -6.00 -23.98 -17.93
N ASP A 30 -5.08 -23.26 -17.29
CA ASP A 30 -5.19 -22.70 -15.94
C ASP A 30 -5.60 -21.22 -15.93
N ALA A 31 -5.92 -20.61 -17.08
CA ALA A 31 -6.15 -19.17 -17.19
C ALA A 31 -7.22 -18.64 -16.23
N GLN A 32 -8.37 -19.32 -16.14
CA GLN A 32 -9.45 -18.92 -15.23
C GLN A 32 -9.03 -19.04 -13.76
N GLN A 33 -8.32 -20.11 -13.41
CA GLN A 33 -7.81 -20.32 -12.05
C GLN A 33 -6.79 -19.26 -11.68
N ALA A 34 -5.88 -18.92 -12.59
CA ALA A 34 -4.88 -17.87 -12.40
C ALA A 34 -5.54 -16.50 -12.19
N LEU A 35 -6.51 -16.13 -13.03
CA LEU A 35 -7.25 -14.87 -12.87
C LEU A 35 -8.02 -14.82 -11.55
N LYS A 36 -8.65 -15.93 -11.15
CA LYS A 36 -9.34 -16.03 -9.87
C LYS A 36 -8.37 -15.85 -8.69
N ALA A 37 -7.26 -16.58 -8.70
CA ALA A 37 -6.26 -16.52 -7.64
C ALA A 37 -5.66 -15.11 -7.49
N ILE A 38 -5.40 -14.43 -8.60
CA ILE A 38 -4.95 -13.02 -8.61
C ILE A 38 -6.02 -12.13 -7.96
N GLY A 39 -7.29 -12.26 -8.37
CA GLY A 39 -8.39 -11.50 -7.79
C GLY A 39 -8.55 -11.73 -6.28
N ASP A 40 -8.47 -12.99 -5.85
CA ASP A 40 -8.54 -13.37 -4.44
C ASP A 40 -7.38 -12.74 -3.64
N ALA A 41 -6.16 -12.76 -4.18
CA ALA A 41 -4.99 -12.14 -3.55
C ALA A 41 -5.14 -10.61 -3.40
N PHE A 42 -5.69 -9.92 -4.41
CA PHE A 42 -5.99 -8.47 -4.30
C PHE A 42 -7.05 -8.20 -3.23
N ASN A 43 -8.12 -8.99 -3.17
CA ASN A 43 -9.16 -8.85 -2.16
C ASN A 43 -8.65 -9.17 -0.74
N ALA A 44 -7.67 -10.06 -0.63
CA ALA A 44 -6.98 -10.37 0.62
C ALA A 44 -5.90 -9.33 1.00
N GLY A 45 -5.77 -8.23 0.25
CA GLY A 45 -4.82 -7.16 0.56
C GLY A 45 -3.36 -7.51 0.25
N LEU A 46 -3.11 -8.47 -0.65
CA LEU A 46 -1.77 -8.86 -1.11
C LEU A 46 -0.83 -9.33 0.03
N GLY A 47 -1.36 -9.71 1.19
CA GLY A 47 -0.57 -10.09 2.36
C GLY A 47 0.01 -8.89 3.12
N GLU A 48 -0.34 -7.66 2.73
CA GLU A 48 -0.05 -6.48 3.54
C GLU A 48 -1.07 -6.43 4.68
N ILE A 49 -0.59 -6.47 5.94
CA ILE A 49 -1.41 -6.04 7.06
C ILE A 49 -1.69 -4.58 6.75
N ALA A 50 -2.94 -4.23 6.41
CA ALA A 50 -3.33 -2.88 6.03
C ALA A 50 -2.54 -1.90 6.89
N ALA A 51 -1.57 -1.22 6.28
CA ALA A 51 -0.81 -0.20 6.95
C ALA A 51 -1.84 0.87 7.27
N GLN A 52 -2.42 0.78 8.46
CA GLN A 52 -3.29 1.82 8.97
C GLN A 52 -2.45 3.08 8.79
N PRO A 53 -2.96 4.11 8.08
CA PRO A 53 -2.21 5.35 7.96
C PRO A 53 -1.88 5.73 9.39
N GLN A 54 -0.58 5.70 9.71
CA GLN A 54 -0.10 5.92 11.06
C GLN A 54 -0.73 7.23 11.48
N GLN A 55 -1.73 7.16 12.36
CA GLN A 55 -2.37 8.36 12.86
C GLN A 55 -1.24 9.13 13.50
N VAL A 56 -0.84 10.21 12.86
CA VAL A 56 0.09 11.16 13.42
C VAL A 56 -0.68 11.76 14.58
N SER A 57 -0.63 11.10 15.73
CA SER A 57 -1.10 11.63 17.00
C SER A 57 -0.35 12.93 17.14
N GLN A 58 -1.05 14.04 16.90
CA GLN A 58 -0.56 15.38 17.12
C GLN A 58 -0.40 15.55 18.64
N GLU A 59 0.66 14.99 19.19
CA GLU A 59 1.07 15.21 20.58
C GLU A 59 2.47 15.79 20.58
N ALA A 60 2.53 17.13 20.53
CA ALA A 60 3.38 17.94 21.41
C ALA A 60 3.38 19.42 20.98
N VAL A 61 2.22 20.09 21.04
CA VAL A 61 2.19 21.56 21.18
C VAL A 61 1.49 21.90 22.49
N LYS A 62 2.11 21.58 23.65
CA LYS A 62 1.80 22.29 24.92
C LYS A 62 2.79 22.14 26.09
N THR A 63 4.00 21.59 25.90
CA THR A 63 4.92 21.34 27.05
C THR A 63 6.25 22.10 26.97
N LYS A 64 6.41 23.09 26.08
CA LYS A 64 7.62 23.94 26.07
C LYS A 64 7.50 25.26 26.84
N ARG A 65 6.39 25.52 27.52
CA ARG A 65 6.19 26.77 28.29
C ARG A 65 6.17 26.60 29.80
N SER A 66 6.11 25.36 30.31
CA SER A 66 5.96 25.12 31.76
C SER A 66 7.28 25.15 32.54
N TRP A 67 8.44 24.98 31.89
CA TRP A 67 9.73 25.09 32.57
C TRP A 67 10.19 26.54 32.68
N LEU A 68 9.92 27.36 31.65
CA LEU A 68 10.31 28.77 31.61
C LEU A 68 9.59 29.62 32.66
N SER A 69 8.38 29.26 33.09
CA SER A 69 7.67 29.98 34.16
C SER A 69 8.25 29.76 35.56
N ARG A 70 9.15 28.78 35.75
CA ARG A 70 9.77 28.46 37.05
C ARG A 70 11.15 29.08 37.23
N ILE A 71 11.69 29.73 36.20
CA ILE A 71 13.03 30.35 36.20
C ILE A 71 12.96 31.86 36.36
N PHE A 72 11.77 32.45 36.17
CA PHE A 72 11.51 33.90 36.30
C PHE A 72 10.58 34.22 37.48
N SER A 73 10.45 33.31 38.46
CA SER A 73 9.71 33.55 39.72
C SER A 73 10.51 33.11 40.92
#